data_AF-A0A937AX34-F1
#
_entry.id   AF-A0A937AX34-F1
#
_cell.length_a   1.000
_cell.length_b   1.000
_cell.length_c   1.000
_cell.angle_alpha   90.00
_cell.angle_beta   90.00
_cell.angle_gamma   90.00
#
_symmetry.space_group_name_H-M   'P 1'
#
loop_
_entity.id
_entity.type
_entity.pdbx_description
1 polymer ?
#
loop_
_entity_poly.entity_id
_entity_poly.type
_entity_poly.pdbx_seq_one_letter_code
_entity_poly.pdbx_strand_id
1 'polypeptide(L)'
;MDDETSLRVYSDPLARWFVTEAYRIADTAELVRATGERIVMAGLPLYRFAYFQRTLHPEFSGKGYFWRRGRGVEAGSVPHGFDQGAEYRDNPLPRVYAERRIIRYRLEGTAPEAPVLRQLQSEGATDYVALPLFFSG
;
A
#
# COMPACT_ATOMS: atom_id res chain seq x y z
N MET A 1 16.78 12.74 -8.51
CA MET A 1 17.10 12.28 -7.15
C MET A 1 18.40 12.96 -6.78
N ASP A 2 18.47 13.62 -5.63
CA ASP A 2 19.75 14.18 -5.16
C ASP A 2 20.71 13.07 -4.70
N ASP A 3 21.98 13.43 -4.53
CA ASP A 3 23.08 12.51 -4.23
C ASP A 3 22.92 11.87 -2.85
N GLU A 4 22.38 12.62 -1.88
CA GLU A 4 22.11 12.15 -0.52
C GLU A 4 21.00 11.08 -0.49
N THR A 5 19.90 11.32 -1.20
CA THR A 5 18.80 10.35 -1.33
C THR A 5 19.28 9.08 -2.01
N SER A 6 20.12 9.22 -3.04
CA SER A 6 20.70 8.08 -3.74
C SER A 6 21.58 7.24 -2.80
N LEU A 7 22.45 7.88 -2.03
CA LEU A 7 23.30 7.20 -1.03
C LEU A 7 22.48 6.44 0.01
N ARG A 8 21.37 7.01 0.51
CA ARG A 8 20.46 6.34 1.47
C ARG A 8 19.77 5.13 0.85
N VAL A 9 19.32 5.22 -0.40
CA VAL A 9 18.66 4.10 -1.09
C VAL A 9 19.63 2.93 -1.30
N TYR A 10 20.88 3.21 -1.67
CA TYR A 10 21.85 2.14 -1.92
C TYR A 10 22.50 1.57 -0.65
N SER A 11 22.41 2.26 0.50
CA SER A 11 22.92 1.78 1.79
C SER A 11 21.91 0.99 2.61
N ASP A 12 20.60 1.25 2.45
CA ASP A 12 19.55 0.45 3.07
C ASP A 12 19.30 -0.84 2.26
N PRO A 13 19.46 -2.05 2.84
CA PRO A 13 19.31 -3.30 2.10
C PRO A 13 17.92 -3.55 1.51
N LEU A 14 16.87 -3.03 2.15
CA LEU A 14 15.49 -3.16 1.68
C LEU A 14 15.23 -2.18 0.53
N ALA A 15 15.63 -0.91 0.68
CA ALA A 15 15.52 0.08 -0.38
C ALA A 15 16.35 -0.30 -1.62
N ARG A 16 17.57 -0.80 -1.39
CA ARG A 16 18.44 -1.32 -2.45
C ARG A 16 17.76 -2.44 -3.23
N TRP A 17 17.14 -3.40 -2.54
CA TRP A 17 16.43 -4.50 -3.20
C TRP A 17 15.35 -4.01 -4.17
N PHE A 18 14.59 -2.96 -3.81
CA PHE A 18 13.60 -2.38 -4.72
C PHE A 18 14.22 -1.86 -6.02
N VAL A 19 15.37 -1.20 -5.95
CA VAL A 19 16.00 -0.58 -7.13
C VAL A 19 16.93 -1.53 -7.91
N THR A 20 17.42 -2.61 -7.31
CA THR A 20 18.35 -3.54 -7.98
C THR A 20 17.73 -4.86 -8.40
N GLU A 21 16.62 -5.29 -7.78
CA GLU A 21 16.09 -6.64 -7.96
C GLU A 21 14.58 -6.68 -8.21
N ALA A 22 13.78 -5.96 -7.41
CA ALA A 22 12.32 -6.06 -7.45
C ALA A 22 11.73 -5.74 -8.83
N TYR A 23 12.35 -4.83 -9.59
CA TYR A 23 11.91 -4.45 -10.93
C TYR A 23 11.92 -5.61 -11.95
N ARG A 24 12.61 -6.72 -11.66
CA ARG A 24 12.62 -7.91 -12.52
C ARG A 24 11.37 -8.77 -12.34
N ILE A 25 10.56 -8.53 -11.31
CA ILE A 25 9.31 -9.25 -11.06
C ILE A 25 8.21 -8.63 -11.93
N ALA A 26 7.85 -9.32 -13.01
CA ALA A 26 6.89 -8.81 -13.99
C ALA A 26 5.43 -8.93 -13.53
N ASP A 27 5.11 -9.93 -12.72
CA ASP A 27 3.77 -10.11 -12.17
C ASP A 27 3.55 -9.20 -10.94
N THR A 28 2.51 -8.36 -10.98
CA THR A 28 2.25 -7.39 -9.91
C THR A 28 1.87 -8.06 -8.59
N ALA A 29 1.13 -9.17 -8.62
CA ALA A 29 0.76 -9.87 -7.38
C ALA A 29 2.01 -10.49 -6.73
N GLU A 30 2.91 -11.04 -7.53
CA GLU A 30 4.20 -11.56 -7.08
C GLU A 30 5.10 -10.44 -6.54
N LEU A 31 5.14 -9.27 -7.18
CA LEU A 31 5.88 -8.11 -6.69
C LEU A 31 5.35 -7.66 -5.32
N VAL A 32 4.03 -7.61 -5.15
CA VAL A 32 3.36 -7.26 -3.90
C VAL A 32 3.63 -8.30 -2.81
N ARG A 33 3.63 -9.59 -3.17
CA ARG A 33 4.00 -10.70 -2.27
C ARG A 33 5.43 -10.57 -1.78
N ALA A 34 6.37 -10.47 -2.72
CA ALA A 34 7.80 -10.34 -2.42
C ALA A 34 8.09 -9.09 -1.60
N THR A 35 7.41 -7.98 -1.88
CA THR A 35 7.51 -6.74 -1.10
C THR A 35 7.12 -6.95 0.37
N GLY A 36 5.94 -7.51 0.63
CA GLY A 36 5.47 -7.75 2.00
C GLY A 36 6.40 -8.68 2.78
N GLU A 37 6.86 -9.75 2.13
CA GLU A 37 7.82 -10.69 2.72
C GLU A 37 9.17 -10.05 3.00
N ARG A 38 9.71 -9.25 2.07
CA ARG A 38 11.00 -8.58 2.23
C ARG A 38 10.97 -7.56 3.37
N ILE A 39 9.87 -6.80 3.52
CA ILE A 39 9.68 -5.87 4.64
C ILE A 39 9.67 -6.62 5.98
N VAL A 40 8.96 -7.74 6.07
CA VAL A 40 8.95 -8.58 7.28
C VAL A 40 10.33 -9.18 7.58
N MET A 41 11.02 -9.69 6.56
CA MET A 41 12.40 -10.21 6.70
C MET A 41 13.39 -9.14 7.15
N ALA A 42 13.15 -7.87 6.80
CA ALA A 42 13.95 -6.73 7.27
C ALA A 42 13.62 -6.33 8.73
N GLY A 43 12.73 -7.05 9.41
CA GLY A 43 12.41 -6.85 10.82
C GLY A 43 11.30 -5.83 11.08
N LEU A 44 10.66 -5.28 10.05
CA LEU A 44 9.53 -4.37 10.24
C LEU A 44 8.26 -5.18 10.60
N PRO A 45 7.49 -4.77 11.62
CA PRO A 45 6.27 -5.46 12.05
C PRO A 45 5.09 -5.17 11.10
N LEU A 46 5.18 -5.67 9.87
CA LEU A 46 4.15 -5.54 8.85
C LEU A 46 3.23 -6.77 8.86
N TYR A 47 1.94 -6.55 9.07
CA TYR A 47 0.93 -7.62 9.03
C TYR A 47 0.09 -7.61 7.74
N ARG A 48 -0.06 -6.45 7.10
CA ARG A 48 -0.82 -6.24 5.86
C ARG A 48 -0.17 -5.15 5.01
N PHE A 49 -0.15 -5.35 3.70
CA PHE A 49 0.27 -4.37 2.69
C PHE A 49 -0.75 -4.36 1.55
N ALA A 50 -1.06 -3.17 1.04
CA ALA A 50 -1.94 -3.03 -0.11
C ALA A 50 -1.32 -2.10 -1.16
N TYR A 51 -1.42 -2.50 -2.42
CA TYR A 51 -1.04 -1.70 -3.58
C TYR A 51 -2.26 -1.47 -4.46
N PHE A 52 -2.47 -0.22 -4.86
CA PHE A 52 -3.58 0.18 -5.71
C PHE A 52 -3.06 0.80 -6.99
N GLN A 53 -3.47 0.22 -8.11
CA GLN A 53 -3.12 0.70 -9.44
C GLN A 53 -4.39 1.22 -10.10
N ARG A 54 -4.43 2.52 -10.42
CA ARG A 54 -5.49 3.06 -11.29
C ARG A 54 -5.20 2.68 -12.74
N THR A 55 -6.25 2.34 -13.47
CA THR A 55 -6.17 1.92 -14.87
C THR A 55 -7.01 2.83 -15.74
N LEU A 56 -6.63 2.99 -17.01
CA LEU A 56 -7.47 3.61 -18.05
C LEU A 56 -8.39 2.59 -18.74
N HIS A 57 -8.71 1.48 -18.05
CA HIS A 57 -9.47 0.38 -18.63
C HIS A 57 -10.96 0.76 -18.75
N PRO A 58 -11.65 0.43 -19.86
CA PRO A 58 -13.04 0.82 -20.08
C PRO A 58 -14.02 0.22 -19.05
N GLU A 59 -13.74 -0.96 -18.49
CA GLU A 59 -14.65 -1.64 -17.54
C GLU A 59 -14.28 -1.45 -16.05
N PHE A 60 -13.02 -1.13 -15.73
CA PHE A 60 -12.55 -1.05 -14.34
C PHE A 60 -11.69 0.20 -14.13
N SER A 61 -11.89 0.86 -13.00
CA SER A 61 -11.17 2.08 -12.61
C SER A 61 -9.79 1.78 -12.02
N GLY A 62 -9.57 0.55 -11.54
CA GLY A 62 -8.27 0.11 -11.03
C GLY A 62 -8.23 -1.33 -10.57
N LYS A 63 -7.07 -1.73 -10.08
CA LYS A 63 -6.80 -3.00 -9.40
C LYS A 63 -6.24 -2.75 -8.00
N GLY A 64 -6.72 -3.51 -7.03
CA GLY A 64 -6.17 -3.59 -5.69
C GLY A 64 -5.49 -4.93 -5.47
N TYR A 65 -4.31 -4.91 -4.85
CA TYR A 65 -3.57 -6.09 -4.43
C TYR A 65 -3.37 -6.02 -2.92
N PHE A 66 -3.74 -7.07 -2.21
CA PHE A 66 -3.77 -7.12 -0.75
C PHE A 66 -2.93 -8.29 -0.28
N TRP A 67 -1.72 -7.99 0.20
CA TRP A 67 -0.87 -8.97 0.85
C TRP A 67 -1.18 -9.04 2.34
N ARG A 68 -1.26 -10.26 2.88
CA ARG A 68 -1.34 -10.53 4.31
C ARG A 68 -0.30 -11.57 4.71
N ARG A 69 0.40 -11.31 5.81
CA ARG A 69 1.41 -12.22 6.34
C ARG A 69 0.80 -13.60 6.59
N GLY A 70 1.39 -14.64 6.02
CA GLY A 70 0.93 -16.02 6.14
C GLY A 70 -0.33 -16.38 5.32
N ARG A 71 -0.89 -15.46 4.54
CA ARG A 71 -2.07 -15.71 3.67
C ARG A 71 -1.82 -15.47 2.19
N GLY A 72 -0.72 -14.79 1.83
CA GLY A 72 -0.40 -14.50 0.43
C GLY A 72 -1.07 -13.21 -0.07
N VAL A 73 -1.33 -13.14 -1.37
CA VAL A 73 -1.88 -11.95 -2.05
C VAL A 73 -3.25 -12.27 -2.63
N GLU A 74 -4.21 -11.42 -2.29
CA GLU A 74 -5.52 -11.37 -2.94
C GLU A 74 -5.54 -10.17 -3.89
N ALA A 75 -5.97 -10.37 -5.14
CA ALA A 75 -6.11 -9.32 -6.14
C ALA A 75 -7.59 -9.15 -6.52
N GLY A 76 -8.02 -7.90 -6.70
CA GLY A 76 -9.38 -7.57 -7.12
C GLY A 76 -9.43 -6.35 -8.02
N SER A 77 -10.41 -6.33 -8.93
CA SER A 77 -10.69 -5.15 -9.75
C SER A 77 -11.70 -4.24 -9.06
N VAL A 78 -11.50 -2.93 -9.21
CA VAL A 78 -12.44 -1.91 -8.72
C VAL A 78 -13.31 -1.47 -9.90
N PRO A 79 -14.65 -1.68 -9.84
CA PRO A 79 -15.54 -1.23 -10.90
C PRO A 79 -15.56 0.30 -10.99
N HIS A 80 -16.02 0.83 -12.13
CA HIS A 80 -16.34 2.25 -12.23
C HIS A 80 -17.48 2.61 -11.27
N GLY A 81 -17.45 3.83 -10.72
CA GLY A 81 -18.45 4.30 -9.76
C GLY A 81 -18.27 3.81 -8.33
N PHE A 82 -17.26 2.97 -8.04
CA PHE A 82 -16.91 2.57 -6.67
C PHE A 82 -16.63 3.79 -5.77
N ASP A 83 -16.12 4.86 -6.36
CA ASP A 83 -15.84 6.14 -5.70
C ASP A 83 -17.08 6.86 -5.16
N GLN A 84 -18.27 6.48 -5.61
CA GLN A 84 -19.56 7.01 -5.11
C GLN A 84 -20.07 6.27 -3.87
N GLY A 85 -19.53 5.08 -3.58
CA GLY A 85 -19.94 4.24 -2.47
C GLY A 85 -19.47 4.76 -1.11
N ALA A 86 -20.20 4.41 -0.04
CA ALA A 86 -19.79 4.71 1.33
C ALA A 86 -18.43 4.10 1.67
N GLU A 87 -18.13 2.90 1.15
CA GLU A 87 -16.82 2.25 1.34
C GLU A 87 -15.64 3.06 0.80
N TYR A 88 -15.83 3.87 -0.23
CA TYR A 88 -14.81 4.80 -0.71
C TYR A 88 -14.84 6.10 0.08
N ARG A 89 -16.02 6.72 0.27
CA ARG A 89 -16.17 8.02 0.95
C ARG A 89 -15.67 8.00 2.40
N ASP A 90 -15.91 6.91 3.11
CA ASP A 90 -15.52 6.75 4.53
C ASP A 90 -14.12 6.14 4.68
N ASN A 91 -13.42 5.90 3.57
CA ASN A 91 -12.06 5.40 3.55
C ASN A 91 -11.07 6.55 3.73
N PRO A 92 -9.90 6.33 4.35
CA PRO A 92 -8.82 7.31 4.36
C PRO A 92 -8.06 7.43 3.02
N LEU A 93 -8.11 6.43 2.12
CA LEU A 93 -7.38 6.44 0.84
C LEU A 93 -7.73 7.58 -0.13
N PRO A 94 -9.00 8.00 -0.32
CA PRO A 94 -9.34 9.15 -1.17
C PRO A 94 -8.56 10.40 -0.82
N ARG A 95 -8.30 10.65 0.47
CA ARG A 95 -7.49 11.78 0.93
C ARG A 95 -6.04 11.68 0.47
N VAL A 96 -5.46 10.48 0.44
CA VAL A 96 -4.10 10.26 -0.11
C VAL A 96 -4.04 10.65 -1.58
N TYR A 97 -5.05 10.26 -2.36
CA TYR A 97 -5.12 10.61 -3.78
C TYR A 97 -5.34 12.11 -4.00
N ALA A 98 -6.26 12.72 -3.26
CA ALA A 98 -6.63 14.13 -3.40
C ALA A 98 -5.51 15.07 -2.91
N GLU A 99 -4.98 14.81 -1.72
CA GLU A 99 -3.98 15.67 -1.08
C GLU A 99 -2.56 15.37 -1.58
N ARG A 100 -2.33 14.20 -2.21
CA ARG A 100 -1.00 13.73 -2.63
C ARG A 100 0.02 13.74 -1.49
N ARG A 101 -0.43 13.37 -0.29
CA ARG A 101 0.39 13.34 0.93
C ARG A 101 0.27 12.01 1.66
N ILE A 102 1.31 11.70 2.42
CA ILE A 102 1.29 10.56 3.33
C ILE A 102 0.30 10.87 4.45
N ILE A 103 -0.56 9.90 4.73
CA ILE A 103 -1.41 9.89 5.91
C ILE A 103 -0.93 8.79 6.85
N ARG A 104 -1.03 9.04 8.15
CA ARG A 104 -0.70 8.07 9.19
C ARG A 104 -1.70 8.16 10.32
N TYR A 105 -2.18 7.01 10.76
CA TYR A 105 -3.06 6.87 11.91
C TYR A 105 -2.40 5.95 12.93
N ARG A 106 -2.31 6.42 14.17
CA ARG A 106 -2.12 5.52 15.31
C ARG A 106 -3.46 4.85 15.59
N LEU A 107 -3.46 3.53 15.69
CA LEU A 107 -4.66 2.71 15.91
C LEU A 107 -4.79 2.28 17.37
N GLU A 108 -3.82 2.61 18.23
CA GLU A 108 -3.91 2.37 19.66
C GLU A 108 -4.77 3.44 20.34
N GLY A 109 -5.62 3.03 21.29
CA GLY A 109 -6.52 3.93 22.00
C GLY A 109 -7.88 4.09 21.32
N THR A 110 -8.32 5.33 21.10
CA THR A 110 -9.66 5.64 20.59
C THR A 110 -9.90 5.02 19.22
N ALA A 111 -11.06 4.38 19.04
CA ALA A 111 -11.43 3.77 17.79
C ALA A 111 -11.53 4.81 16.66
N PRO A 112 -10.90 4.58 15.50
CA PRO A 112 -10.95 5.51 14.37
C PRO A 112 -12.34 5.55 13.71
N GLU A 113 -12.66 6.67 13.06
CA GLU A 113 -13.95 6.85 12.38
C GLU A 113 -14.09 6.02 11.10
N ALA A 114 -12.99 5.80 10.38
CA ALA A 114 -13.03 5.04 9.14
C ALA A 114 -13.24 3.53 9.42
N PRO A 115 -14.24 2.87 8.82
CA PRO A 115 -14.53 1.45 9.05
C PRO A 115 -13.33 0.52 8.84
N VAL A 116 -12.54 0.76 7.77
CA VAL A 116 -11.34 -0.03 7.49
C VAL A 116 -10.31 0.07 8.61
N LEU A 117 -10.14 1.25 9.22
CA LEU A 117 -9.18 1.43 10.30
C LEU A 117 -9.63 0.73 11.58
N ARG A 118 -10.96 0.71 11.87
CA ARG A 118 -11.50 -0.06 13.01
C ARG A 118 -11.32 -1.56 12.82
N GLN A 119 -11.56 -2.05 11.61
CA GLN A 119 -11.32 -3.45 11.30
C GLN A 119 -9.86 -3.80 11.56
N LEU A 120 -8.92 -3.01 11.04
CA LEU A 120 -7.49 -3.22 11.26
C LEU A 120 -7.11 -3.16 12.75
N GLN A 121 -7.67 -2.21 13.49
CA GLN A 121 -7.49 -2.13 14.95
C GLN A 121 -7.99 -3.41 15.65
N SER A 122 -9.18 -3.91 15.30
CA SER A 122 -9.71 -5.16 15.87
C SER A 122 -8.90 -6.41 15.49
N GLU A 123 -8.17 -6.37 14.38
CA GLU A 123 -7.21 -7.39 13.95
C GLU A 123 -5.86 -7.29 14.68
N GLY A 124 -5.69 -6.30 15.59
CA GLY A 124 -4.49 -6.09 16.39
C GLY A 124 -3.46 -5.13 15.77
N ALA A 125 -3.82 -4.39 14.73
CA ALA A 125 -2.94 -3.39 14.15
C ALA A 125 -2.80 -2.17 15.07
N THR A 126 -1.57 -1.66 15.19
CA THR A 126 -1.26 -0.47 16.01
C THR A 126 -1.00 0.78 15.19
N ASP A 127 -0.69 0.63 13.90
CA ASP A 127 -0.33 1.73 13.01
C ASP A 127 -0.87 1.47 11.60
N TYR A 128 -1.31 2.53 10.93
CA TYR A 128 -1.68 2.53 9.53
C TYR A 128 -0.99 3.68 8.82
N VAL A 129 -0.31 3.37 7.72
CA VAL A 129 0.33 4.35 6.83
C VAL A 129 -0.18 4.13 5.42
N ALA A 130 -0.58 5.20 4.74
CA ALA A 130 -0.85 5.18 3.32
C ALA A 130 -0.14 6.34 2.63
N LEU A 131 0.45 6.04 1.48
CA LEU A 131 1.36 6.93 0.78
C LEU A 131 1.01 7.01 -0.71
N PRO A 132 1.11 8.20 -1.31
CA PRO A 132 0.89 8.35 -2.74
C PRO A 132 2.10 7.80 -3.50
N LEU A 133 1.84 7.05 -4.57
CA LEU A 133 2.86 6.65 -5.53
C LEU A 133 2.81 7.60 -6.73
N PHE A 134 3.94 8.25 -6.99
CA PHE A 134 4.09 9.13 -8.14
C PHE A 134 4.82 8.38 -9.24
N PHE A 135 4.18 8.27 -10.39
CA PHE A 135 4.83 7.83 -11.61
C PHE A 135 5.32 9.07 -12.33
N SER A 136 6.62 9.13 -12.63
CA SER A 136 7.13 10.07 -13.63
C SER A 136 6.70 9.56 -15.00
N GLY A 137 5.92 10.37 -15.72
CA GLY A 137 5.75 10.21 -17.17
C GLY A 137 6.99 10.66 -17.92
#